data_AF-A0A2H6IU49-F1
#
_entry.id   AF-A0A2H6IU49-F1
#
_cell.length_a   1.000
_cell.length_b   1.000
_cell.length_c   1.000
_cell.angle_alpha   90.00
_cell.angle_beta   90.00
_cell.angle_gamma   90.00
#
_symmetry.space_group_name_H-M   'P 1'
#
loop_
_entity.id
_entity.type
_entity.pdbx_description
1 polymer ?
#
loop_
_entity_poly.entity_id
_entity_poly.type
_entity_poly.pdbx_seq_one_letter_code
_entity_poly.pdbx_strand_id
1 'polypeptide(L)'
;MHISRILLGALAAMAFVLTAGAGEAAAQEKKAGAGQAVAQKKKKSRCKDGQPAVVASYKLSKGENIDLQISESLTGKSGDPKAGLKWMVHRRLGNCIACHKVSKIQALAKPDDLKSLRSYGFHGEIGPPLDGVTDRYTEGEIRLIVVSAKKAFPDAYTIMPSFHKKEGYNRVIKDCQGYAMMSAQQIEDVVAYLMTIK
;
A
#
# COMPACT_ATOMS: atom_id res chain seq x y z
N MET A 1 1.41 -29.49 -64.61
CA MET A 1 2.10 -29.65 -65.92
C MET A 1 2.36 -28.26 -66.50
N HIS A 2 3.53 -28.07 -67.14
CA HIS A 2 4.08 -26.85 -67.78
C HIS A 2 4.71 -25.86 -66.77
N ILE A 3 6.03 -25.71 -66.60
CA ILE A 3 7.25 -25.73 -67.44
C ILE A 3 7.31 -24.60 -68.51
N SER A 4 8.12 -23.56 -68.23
CA SER A 4 9.12 -22.87 -69.10
C SER A 4 9.36 -21.44 -68.57
N ARG A 5 10.54 -21.04 -68.04
CA ARG A 5 11.79 -20.56 -68.71
C ARG A 5 11.49 -19.40 -69.70
N ILE A 6 12.14 -18.23 -69.73
CA ILE A 6 13.56 -17.82 -69.99
C ILE A 6 13.62 -16.28 -69.73
N LEU A 7 14.62 -15.61 -69.12
CA LEU A 7 15.85 -15.00 -69.69
C LEU A 7 16.65 -14.40 -68.51
N LEU A 8 17.92 -14.78 -68.26
CA LEU A 8 19.18 -14.45 -68.95
C LEU A 8 19.75 -13.07 -68.55
N GLY A 9 20.80 -13.10 -67.73
CA GLY A 9 21.57 -11.94 -67.27
C GLY A 9 22.86 -12.38 -66.55
N ALA A 10 23.70 -13.12 -67.26
CA ALA A 10 25.12 -13.34 -66.97
C ALA A 10 25.90 -12.07 -67.42
N LEU A 11 27.11 -11.70 -67.02
CA LEU A 11 28.18 -12.26 -66.20
C LEU A 11 29.15 -11.07 -66.01
N ALA A 12 29.76 -10.90 -64.83
CA ALA A 12 31.10 -10.31 -64.73
C ALA A 12 31.74 -10.78 -63.43
N ALA A 13 32.56 -11.82 -63.55
CA ALA A 13 33.39 -12.37 -62.50
C ALA A 13 34.67 -11.54 -62.36
N MET A 14 35.09 -11.31 -61.12
CA MET A 14 36.51 -11.16 -60.78
C MET A 14 36.85 -12.23 -59.75
N ALA A 15 37.76 -13.10 -60.16
CA ALA A 15 38.35 -14.17 -59.35
C ALA A 15 39.54 -13.63 -58.56
N PHE A 16 39.79 -14.18 -57.37
CA PHE A 16 41.17 -14.43 -56.90
C PHE A 16 41.22 -15.54 -55.83
N VAL A 17 41.78 -16.69 -56.24
CA VAL A 17 42.79 -17.56 -55.56
C VAL A 17 42.43 -18.16 -54.18
N LEU A 18 42.08 -19.46 -54.09
CA LEU A 18 42.94 -20.65 -53.77
C LEU A 18 43.70 -20.49 -52.43
N THR A 19 43.55 -21.34 -51.41
CA THR A 19 44.04 -22.74 -51.37
C THR A 19 43.42 -23.56 -50.21
N ALA A 20 43.36 -24.89 -50.44
CA ALA A 20 43.42 -26.08 -49.54
C ALA A 20 43.45 -25.87 -48.01
N GLY A 21 42.85 -26.70 -47.15
CA GLY A 21 42.56 -28.13 -47.25
C GLY A 21 43.17 -28.85 -46.04
N ALA A 22 42.30 -29.50 -45.24
CA ALA A 22 42.53 -30.57 -44.25
C ALA A 22 43.36 -30.30 -42.97
N GLY A 23 42.80 -30.71 -41.82
CA GLY A 23 43.52 -30.86 -40.54
C GLY A 23 42.60 -30.90 -39.33
N GLU A 24 42.30 -32.12 -38.85
CA GLU A 24 41.40 -32.47 -37.75
C GLU A 24 41.83 -32.02 -36.33
N ALA A 25 40.79 -31.69 -35.54
CA ALA A 25 40.57 -31.96 -34.11
C ALA A 25 41.66 -31.65 -33.04
N ALA A 26 41.33 -30.75 -32.10
CA ALA A 26 41.13 -31.07 -30.66
C ALA A 26 40.95 -29.82 -29.78
N ALA A 27 40.00 -29.92 -28.84
CA ALA A 27 39.92 -29.28 -27.52
C ALA A 27 39.99 -27.73 -27.39
N GLN A 28 38.89 -27.12 -26.95
CA GLN A 28 38.91 -25.85 -26.21
C GLN A 28 38.00 -25.90 -24.96
N GLU A 29 38.67 -26.20 -23.85
CA GLU A 29 38.65 -25.52 -22.55
C GLU A 29 37.42 -24.69 -22.13
N LYS A 30 36.79 -25.12 -21.04
CA LYS A 30 35.84 -24.34 -20.24
C LYS A 30 36.52 -23.08 -19.68
N LYS A 31 36.09 -21.89 -20.11
CA LYS A 31 36.29 -20.65 -19.32
C LYS A 31 35.04 -20.35 -18.50
N ALA A 32 35.21 -20.44 -17.18
CA ALA A 32 34.27 -19.94 -16.19
C ALA A 32 34.11 -18.42 -16.36
N GLY A 33 32.94 -17.99 -16.83
CA GLY A 33 32.56 -16.58 -16.80
C GLY A 33 32.27 -16.17 -15.36
N ALA A 34 33.08 -15.26 -14.83
CA ALA A 34 32.81 -14.56 -13.59
C ALA A 34 31.54 -13.72 -13.77
N GLY A 35 30.39 -14.31 -13.44
CA GLY A 35 29.13 -13.58 -13.29
C GLY A 35 29.28 -12.60 -12.14
N GLN A 36 29.31 -11.31 -12.45
CA GLN A 36 29.23 -10.27 -11.45
C GLN A 36 28.00 -10.51 -10.56
N ALA A 37 28.24 -10.88 -9.30
CA ALA A 37 27.21 -10.87 -8.29
C ALA A 37 26.73 -9.42 -8.12
N VAL A 38 25.62 -9.08 -8.77
CA VAL A 38 24.90 -7.85 -8.49
C VAL A 38 24.46 -7.95 -7.04
N ALA A 39 25.17 -7.27 -6.14
CA ALA A 39 24.78 -7.14 -4.76
C ALA A 39 23.33 -6.62 -4.73
N GLN A 40 22.40 -7.50 -4.36
CA GLN A 40 21.00 -7.11 -4.19
C GLN A 40 20.95 -6.06 -3.08
N LYS A 41 20.78 -4.79 -3.46
CA LYS A 41 20.44 -3.73 -2.49
C LYS A 41 19.26 -4.24 -1.67
N LYS A 42 19.43 -4.42 -0.35
CA LYS A 42 18.35 -4.82 0.56
C LYS A 42 17.13 -3.94 0.28
N LYS A 43 16.10 -4.53 -0.32
CA LYS A 43 14.88 -3.82 -0.72
C LYS A 43 14.27 -3.23 0.55
N LYS A 44 14.09 -1.90 0.62
CA LYS A 44 13.49 -1.24 1.80
C LYS A 44 12.14 -1.91 2.09
N SER A 45 11.92 -2.34 3.34
CA SER A 45 10.67 -3.03 3.73
C SER A 45 9.45 -2.21 3.32
N ARG A 46 8.46 -2.89 2.76
CA ARG A 46 7.19 -2.27 2.35
C ARG A 46 6.30 -1.90 3.53
N CYS A 47 6.55 -2.40 4.74
CA CYS A 47 5.71 -2.14 5.92
C CYS A 47 6.40 -1.31 7.01
N LYS A 48 7.35 -0.48 6.60
CA LYS A 48 8.11 0.39 7.50
C LYS A 48 7.34 1.61 8.04
N ASP A 49 6.19 1.94 7.46
CA ASP A 49 5.53 3.25 7.68
C ASP A 49 4.70 3.26 8.99
N GLY A 50 4.17 2.11 9.44
CA GLY A 50 3.28 2.02 10.61
C GLY A 50 3.95 1.45 11.87
N GLN A 51 4.94 0.57 11.69
CA GLN A 51 5.69 -0.17 12.71
C GLN A 51 5.06 -0.30 14.12
N PRO A 52 4.01 -1.13 14.31
CA PRO A 52 3.61 -1.57 15.63
C PRO A 52 3.77 -3.09 15.66
N ALA A 53 4.99 -3.56 15.93
CA ALA A 53 5.20 -4.92 16.42
C ALA A 53 4.44 -5.12 17.76
N VAL A 54 4.27 -4.03 18.49
CA VAL A 54 3.48 -3.93 19.72
C VAL A 54 2.10 -3.38 19.36
N VAL A 55 1.08 -4.19 19.65
CA VAL A 55 -0.32 -3.77 19.64
C VAL A 55 -0.68 -3.50 21.10
N ALA A 56 -1.25 -2.32 21.38
CA ALA A 56 -1.68 -1.94 22.71
C ALA A 56 -2.82 -2.84 23.17
N SER A 57 -2.77 -3.21 24.45
CA SER A 57 -3.91 -3.81 25.13
C SER A 57 -4.95 -2.72 25.41
N TYR A 58 -6.22 -3.07 25.30
CA TYR A 58 -7.34 -2.17 25.59
C TYR A 58 -8.49 -2.94 26.22
N LYS A 59 -9.33 -2.24 26.98
CA LYS A 59 -10.56 -2.77 27.55
C LYS A 59 -11.74 -2.31 26.71
N LEU A 60 -12.70 -3.21 26.52
CA LEU A 60 -13.98 -2.87 25.93
C LEU A 60 -14.96 -2.55 27.05
N SER A 61 -15.72 -1.49 26.88
CA SER A 61 -16.84 -1.12 27.73
C SER A 61 -18.08 -0.90 26.86
N LYS A 62 -19.26 -0.80 27.48
CA LYS A 62 -20.51 -0.53 26.78
C LYS A 62 -20.44 0.84 26.09
N GLY A 63 -20.77 0.90 24.79
CA GLY A 63 -20.91 2.15 24.06
C GLY A 63 -22.27 2.82 24.28
N GLU A 64 -22.41 4.03 23.74
CA GLU A 64 -23.62 4.85 23.83
C GLU A 64 -24.50 4.70 22.58
N ASN A 65 -23.90 4.81 21.40
CA ASN A 65 -24.52 4.71 20.09
C ASN A 65 -24.22 3.39 19.37
N ILE A 66 -23.15 2.70 19.78
CA ILE A 66 -22.83 1.33 19.35
C ILE A 66 -22.62 0.44 20.58
N ASP A 67 -22.61 -0.88 20.40
CA ASP A 67 -22.59 -1.82 21.53
C ASP A 67 -21.37 -1.66 22.44
N LEU A 68 -20.22 -1.34 21.84
CA LEU A 68 -18.93 -1.35 22.50
C LEU A 68 -18.12 -0.10 22.19
N GLN A 69 -17.21 0.24 23.09
CA GLN A 69 -16.26 1.31 22.91
C GLN A 69 -14.91 0.97 23.55
N ILE A 70 -13.90 1.79 23.25
CA ILE A 70 -12.64 1.84 23.97
C ILE A 70 -12.57 3.23 24.63
N SER A 71 -13.02 3.33 25.89
CA SER A 71 -13.12 4.61 26.60
C SER A 71 -11.75 5.24 26.87
N GLU A 72 -10.76 4.43 27.22
CA GLU A 72 -9.42 4.89 27.55
C GLU A 72 -8.53 5.06 26.32
N SER A 73 -7.63 6.04 26.34
CA SER A 73 -6.57 6.19 25.33
C SER A 73 -5.69 4.94 25.28
N LEU A 74 -5.31 4.51 24.08
CA LEU A 74 -4.42 3.37 23.86
C LEU A 74 -2.99 3.62 24.37
N THR A 75 -2.61 4.88 24.57
CA THR A 75 -1.26 5.28 25.00
C THR A 75 -1.26 6.04 26.33
N GLY A 76 -2.42 6.42 26.85
CA GLY A 76 -2.54 7.37 27.97
C GLY A 76 -2.13 8.81 27.61
N LYS A 77 -1.87 9.10 26.34
CA LYS A 77 -1.51 10.44 25.82
C LYS A 77 -2.60 10.94 24.88
N SER A 78 -2.74 12.25 24.79
CA SER A 78 -3.59 12.90 23.78
C SER A 78 -3.02 12.68 22.37
N GLY A 79 -3.90 12.57 21.38
CA GLY A 79 -3.52 12.56 19.97
C GLY A 79 -3.22 13.95 19.41
N ASP A 80 -2.40 14.03 18.37
CA ASP A 80 -2.19 15.25 17.59
C ASP A 80 -3.08 15.25 16.32
N PRO A 81 -4.07 16.15 16.21
CA PRO A 81 -4.94 16.19 15.02
C PRO A 81 -4.19 16.52 13.73
N LYS A 82 -3.07 17.25 13.77
CA LYS A 82 -2.26 17.51 12.57
C LYS A 82 -1.58 16.24 12.08
N ALA A 83 -1.07 15.42 13.00
CA ALA A 83 -0.57 14.09 12.68
C ALA A 83 -1.70 13.17 12.20
N GLY A 84 -2.88 13.25 12.81
CA GLY A 84 -4.07 12.49 12.41
C GLY A 84 -4.45 12.70 10.95
N LEU A 85 -4.53 13.97 10.52
CA LEU A 85 -4.74 14.32 9.11
C LEU A 85 -3.71 13.63 8.21
N LYS A 86 -2.43 13.74 8.57
CA LYS A 86 -1.34 13.10 7.81
C LYS A 86 -1.56 11.60 7.68
N TRP A 87 -2.00 10.92 8.73
CA TRP A 87 -2.25 9.48 8.70
C TRP A 87 -3.46 9.10 7.86
N MET A 88 -4.55 9.88 7.95
CA MET A 88 -5.76 9.65 7.18
C MET A 88 -5.53 9.73 5.67
N VAL A 89 -4.67 10.65 5.21
CA VAL A 89 -4.36 10.83 3.78
C VAL A 89 -3.18 10.00 3.30
N HIS A 90 -2.47 9.32 4.20
CA HIS A 90 -1.28 8.56 3.83
C HIS A 90 -1.65 7.24 3.16
N ARG A 91 -1.42 7.17 1.83
CA ARG A 91 -1.81 6.04 0.95
C ARG A 91 -1.34 4.65 1.36
N ARG A 92 -0.29 4.55 2.19
CA ARG A 92 0.29 3.28 2.67
C ARG A 92 -0.02 3.00 4.15
N LEU A 93 -0.77 3.88 4.81
CA LEU A 93 -1.18 3.77 6.21
C LEU A 93 -2.70 3.82 6.31
N GLY A 94 -3.27 4.90 6.85
CA GLY A 94 -4.71 5.02 7.07
C GLY A 94 -5.48 5.00 5.75
N ASN A 95 -5.04 5.81 4.78
CA ASN A 95 -5.66 5.92 3.45
C ASN A 95 -7.21 6.05 3.52
N CYS A 96 -7.72 6.69 4.57
CA CYS A 96 -9.14 6.70 4.93
C CYS A 96 -9.97 7.34 3.83
N ILE A 97 -9.42 8.37 3.17
CA ILE A 97 -10.07 9.08 2.09
C ILE A 97 -10.25 8.25 0.82
N ALA A 98 -9.60 7.09 0.69
CA ALA A 98 -9.87 6.18 -0.43
C ALA A 98 -11.28 5.56 -0.34
N CYS A 99 -11.88 5.55 0.84
CA CYS A 99 -13.24 5.02 1.06
C CYS A 99 -14.22 6.11 1.52
N HIS A 100 -13.75 7.14 2.22
CA HIS A 100 -14.61 8.10 2.88
C HIS A 100 -14.45 9.51 2.31
N LYS A 101 -15.58 10.18 2.10
CA LYS A 101 -15.60 11.62 1.87
C LYS A 101 -15.40 12.38 3.18
N VAL A 102 -14.51 13.38 3.15
CA VAL A 102 -14.24 14.30 4.25
C VAL A 102 -14.12 15.72 3.70
N SER A 103 -15.19 16.52 3.80
CA SER A 103 -15.23 17.84 3.15
C SER A 103 -14.12 18.76 3.65
N LYS A 104 -13.78 18.69 4.95
CA LYS A 104 -12.67 19.43 5.56
C LYS A 104 -11.30 19.11 4.95
N ILE A 105 -11.06 17.84 4.57
CA ILE A 105 -9.81 17.45 3.87
C ILE A 105 -9.87 17.91 2.43
N GLN A 106 -11.01 17.75 1.76
CA GLN A 106 -11.17 18.11 0.35
C GLN A 106 -10.93 19.60 0.12
N ALA A 107 -11.32 20.45 1.07
CA ALA A 107 -11.08 21.89 1.03
C ALA A 107 -9.58 22.29 1.10
N LEU A 108 -8.69 21.38 1.52
CA LEU A 108 -7.24 21.60 1.49
C LEU A 108 -6.64 21.38 0.09
N ALA A 109 -7.40 20.78 -0.82
CA ALA A 109 -6.95 20.52 -2.18
C ALA A 109 -6.87 21.83 -2.96
N LYS A 110 -5.73 22.03 -3.64
CA LYS A 110 -5.52 23.16 -4.55
C LYS A 110 -5.84 22.70 -5.97
N PRO A 111 -6.82 23.31 -6.67
CA PRO A 111 -7.27 22.83 -7.98
C PRO A 111 -6.18 22.78 -9.07
N ASP A 112 -5.18 23.63 -8.95
CA ASP A 112 -4.07 23.81 -9.88
C ASP A 112 -2.79 23.01 -9.49
N ASP A 113 -2.80 22.32 -8.35
CA ASP A 113 -1.68 21.51 -7.88
C ASP A 113 -2.05 20.02 -7.85
N LEU A 114 -1.54 19.28 -8.85
CA LEU A 114 -1.75 17.83 -8.96
C LEU A 114 -1.27 17.05 -7.73
N LYS A 115 -0.24 17.52 -7.03
CA LYS A 115 0.23 16.86 -5.79
C LYS A 115 -0.79 17.09 -4.68
N SER A 116 -1.32 18.29 -4.54
CA SER A 116 -2.39 18.61 -3.59
C SER A 116 -3.66 17.80 -3.87
N LEU A 117 -4.11 17.75 -5.14
CA LEU A 117 -5.25 16.92 -5.55
C LEU A 117 -5.06 15.44 -5.21
N ARG A 118 -3.87 14.88 -5.46
CA ARG A 118 -3.56 13.48 -5.10
C ARG A 118 -3.53 13.23 -3.60
N SER A 119 -3.23 14.24 -2.79
CA SER A 119 -3.19 14.12 -1.33
C SER A 119 -4.55 14.35 -0.67
N TYR A 120 -5.38 15.22 -1.23
CA TYR A 120 -6.57 15.73 -0.53
C TYR A 120 -7.85 15.77 -1.39
N GLY A 121 -7.74 15.74 -2.71
CA GLY A 121 -8.87 16.07 -3.59
C GLY A 121 -9.74 14.89 -4.01
N PHE A 122 -9.19 13.68 -4.05
CA PHE A 122 -9.89 12.51 -4.60
C PHE A 122 -10.35 11.56 -3.49
N HIS A 123 -11.63 11.66 -3.13
CA HIS A 123 -12.23 10.84 -2.10
C HIS A 123 -13.11 9.74 -2.70
N GLY A 124 -13.15 8.58 -2.04
CA GLY A 124 -14.06 7.49 -2.38
C GLY A 124 -15.41 7.61 -1.67
N GLU A 125 -16.35 6.75 -2.07
CA GLU A 125 -17.75 6.72 -1.60
C GLU A 125 -18.16 5.32 -1.11
N ILE A 126 -17.19 4.50 -0.70
CA ILE A 126 -17.43 3.13 -0.22
C ILE A 126 -17.92 3.13 1.23
N GLY A 127 -17.31 3.96 2.06
CA GLY A 127 -17.76 4.19 3.42
C GLY A 127 -18.62 5.46 3.50
N PRO A 128 -19.43 5.61 4.56
CA PRO A 128 -20.21 6.83 4.75
C PRO A 128 -19.30 8.05 4.90
N PRO A 129 -19.77 9.27 4.56
CA PRO A 129 -19.02 10.49 4.83
C PRO A 129 -18.63 10.61 6.31
N LEU A 130 -17.45 11.15 6.59
CA LEU A 130 -16.99 11.39 7.98
C LEU A 130 -17.33 12.78 8.49
N ASP A 131 -17.88 13.65 7.65
CA ASP A 131 -18.50 14.90 8.10
C ASP A 131 -19.61 14.56 9.13
N GLY A 132 -19.64 15.25 10.27
CA GLY A 132 -20.53 14.96 11.40
C GLY A 132 -20.25 13.69 12.19
N VAL A 133 -19.05 13.08 12.10
CA VAL A 133 -18.77 11.82 12.79
C VAL A 133 -18.92 11.92 14.31
N THR A 134 -18.61 13.09 14.88
CA THR A 134 -18.74 13.35 16.32
C THR A 134 -20.19 13.49 16.78
N ASP A 135 -21.13 13.72 15.86
CA ASP A 135 -22.55 13.79 16.19
C ASP A 135 -23.17 12.38 16.24
N ARG A 136 -22.48 11.39 15.66
CA ARG A 136 -22.94 10.00 15.57
C ARG A 136 -22.30 9.07 16.60
N TYR A 137 -21.06 9.37 16.98
CA TYR A 137 -20.25 8.49 17.80
C TYR A 137 -19.45 9.30 18.83
N THR A 138 -19.34 8.74 20.03
CA THR A 138 -18.46 9.26 21.07
C THR A 138 -16.99 9.02 20.72
N GLU A 139 -16.07 9.69 21.41
CA GLU A 139 -14.63 9.51 21.19
C GLU A 139 -14.19 8.04 21.37
N GLY A 140 -14.71 7.36 22.39
CA GLY A 140 -14.38 5.96 22.65
C GLY A 140 -14.91 5.00 21.59
N GLU A 141 -16.05 5.32 20.98
CA GLU A 141 -16.64 4.57 19.88
C GLU A 141 -15.84 4.79 18.59
N ILE A 142 -15.48 6.05 18.30
CA ILE A 142 -14.59 6.39 17.17
C ILE A 142 -13.26 5.64 17.32
N ARG A 143 -12.69 5.60 18.53
CA ARG A 143 -11.48 4.82 18.81
C ARG A 143 -11.67 3.34 18.50
N LEU A 144 -12.77 2.72 18.93
CA LEU A 144 -13.05 1.32 18.60
C LEU A 144 -13.21 1.10 17.08
N ILE A 145 -13.91 2.00 16.38
CA ILE A 145 -14.12 1.92 14.93
C ILE A 145 -12.77 1.90 14.19
N VAL A 146 -11.84 2.79 14.56
CA VAL A 146 -10.51 2.85 13.94
C VAL A 146 -9.64 1.65 14.36
N VAL A 147 -9.67 1.24 15.63
CA VAL A 147 -8.94 0.05 16.12
C VAL A 147 -9.40 -1.22 15.40
N SER A 148 -10.72 -1.45 15.36
CA SER A 148 -11.35 -2.59 14.73
C SER A 148 -12.82 -2.35 14.43
N ALA A 149 -13.10 -1.89 13.21
CA ALA A 149 -14.47 -1.75 12.70
C ALA A 149 -15.29 -3.05 12.78
N LYS A 150 -14.63 -4.22 12.68
CA LYS A 150 -15.28 -5.54 12.82
C LYS A 150 -15.84 -5.77 14.22
N LYS A 151 -15.21 -5.21 15.26
CA LYS A 151 -15.72 -5.26 16.63
C LYS A 151 -16.75 -4.16 16.89
N ALA A 152 -16.58 -2.99 16.26
CA ALA A 152 -17.52 -1.88 16.38
C ALA A 152 -18.88 -2.17 15.73
N PHE A 153 -18.87 -2.92 14.62
CA PHE A 153 -20.04 -3.25 13.83
C PHE A 153 -20.12 -4.76 13.57
N PRO A 154 -20.37 -5.60 14.60
CA PRO A 154 -20.32 -7.06 14.47
C PRO A 154 -21.38 -7.61 13.50
N ASP A 155 -22.54 -6.95 13.43
CA ASP A 155 -23.65 -7.37 12.55
C ASP A 155 -23.57 -6.76 11.15
N ALA A 156 -22.61 -5.85 10.92
CA ALA A 156 -22.41 -5.23 9.62
C ALA A 156 -21.32 -5.96 8.83
N TYR A 157 -21.58 -6.19 7.54
CA TYR A 157 -20.55 -6.64 6.60
C TYR A 157 -19.59 -5.49 6.25
N THR A 158 -18.73 -5.13 7.20
CA THR A 158 -17.77 -4.03 7.03
C THR A 158 -16.49 -4.47 6.32
N ILE A 159 -16.14 -3.77 5.24
CA ILE A 159 -14.82 -3.92 4.59
C ILE A 159 -13.76 -2.99 5.15
N MET A 160 -14.11 -2.06 6.06
CA MET A 160 -13.16 -1.13 6.70
C MET A 160 -12.09 -1.93 7.46
N PRO A 161 -10.78 -1.74 7.20
CA PRO A 161 -9.73 -2.50 7.86
C PRO A 161 -9.70 -2.33 9.39
N SER A 162 -9.17 -3.31 10.11
CA SER A 162 -8.78 -3.14 11.51
C SER A 162 -7.36 -2.57 11.55
N PHE A 163 -7.19 -1.29 11.90
CA PHE A 163 -5.90 -0.62 11.79
C PHE A 163 -4.92 -1.00 12.92
N HIS A 164 -5.43 -1.46 14.06
CA HIS A 164 -4.62 -1.82 15.24
C HIS A 164 -4.74 -3.32 15.59
N LYS A 165 -4.63 -4.19 14.58
CA LYS A 165 -4.61 -5.65 14.70
C LYS A 165 -3.42 -6.22 13.93
N LYS A 166 -2.67 -7.16 14.53
CA LYS A 166 -1.48 -7.78 13.91
C LYS A 166 -1.63 -9.25 13.48
N GLU A 167 -2.75 -9.87 13.81
CA GLU A 167 -2.98 -11.32 13.66
C GLU A 167 -4.32 -11.64 12.98
N GLY A 168 -4.52 -12.90 12.59
CA GLY A 168 -5.73 -13.37 11.92
C GLY A 168 -5.91 -12.83 10.51
N TYR A 169 -4.79 -12.63 9.79
CA TYR A 169 -4.75 -12.26 8.39
C TYR A 169 -4.31 -13.44 7.54
N ASN A 170 -4.80 -13.51 6.30
CA ASN A 170 -4.45 -14.56 5.36
C ASN A 170 -3.39 -14.07 4.38
N ARG A 171 -2.34 -14.87 4.15
CA ARG A 171 -1.32 -14.66 3.10
C ARG A 171 -0.60 -13.29 3.20
N VAL A 172 -0.30 -12.86 4.44
CA VAL A 172 0.46 -11.62 4.68
C VAL A 172 1.85 -11.72 4.07
N ILE A 173 2.27 -10.68 3.34
CA ILE A 173 3.61 -10.60 2.76
C ILE A 173 4.68 -10.68 3.86
N LYS A 174 5.76 -11.43 3.60
CA LYS A 174 6.76 -11.82 4.60
C LYS A 174 7.26 -10.66 5.46
N ASP A 175 7.59 -9.52 4.85
CA ASP A 175 8.16 -8.34 5.54
C ASP A 175 7.15 -7.57 6.43
N CYS A 176 5.90 -8.02 6.50
CA CYS A 176 4.81 -7.34 7.23
C CYS A 176 4.12 -8.26 8.24
N GLN A 177 4.59 -9.50 8.38
CA GLN A 177 4.02 -10.44 9.33
C GLN A 177 4.19 -9.93 10.77
N GLY A 178 3.12 -10.02 11.55
CA GLY A 178 3.12 -9.61 12.97
C GLY A 178 3.08 -8.09 13.21
N TYR A 179 2.91 -7.28 12.16
CA TYR A 179 2.71 -5.83 12.31
C TYR A 179 1.24 -5.46 12.18
N ALA A 180 0.80 -4.54 13.04
CA ALA A 180 -0.42 -3.79 12.79
C ALA A 180 -0.21 -2.71 11.72
N MET A 181 -1.28 -2.21 11.12
CA MET A 181 -1.19 -1.15 10.12
C MET A 181 -0.78 0.18 10.75
N MET A 182 -1.32 0.50 11.93
CA MET A 182 -1.07 1.75 12.65
C MET A 182 -0.72 1.49 14.11
N SER A 183 0.17 2.31 14.67
CA SER A 183 0.56 2.23 16.08
C SER A 183 -0.51 2.85 16.98
N ALA A 184 -0.45 2.56 18.27
CA ALA A 184 -1.41 3.11 19.23
C ALA A 184 -1.46 4.64 19.19
N GLN A 185 -0.32 5.32 19.10
CA GLN A 185 -0.29 6.78 18.99
C GLN A 185 -0.86 7.27 17.66
N GLN A 186 -0.58 6.58 16.55
CA GLN A 186 -1.15 6.95 15.26
C GLN A 186 -2.69 6.81 15.25
N ILE A 187 -3.23 5.84 15.98
CA ILE A 187 -4.68 5.72 16.18
C ILE A 187 -5.21 6.91 16.97
N GLU A 188 -4.59 7.26 18.11
CA GLU A 188 -5.01 8.43 18.90
C GLU A 188 -4.93 9.73 18.10
N ASP A 189 -3.90 9.91 17.26
CA ASP A 189 -3.79 11.06 16.37
C ASP A 189 -4.96 11.12 15.37
N VAL A 190 -5.35 9.98 14.77
CA VAL A 190 -6.51 9.90 13.87
C VAL A 190 -7.80 10.21 14.61
N VAL A 191 -8.01 9.63 15.80
CA VAL A 191 -9.17 9.92 16.65
C VAL A 191 -9.22 11.41 16.95
N ALA A 192 -8.11 12.02 17.37
CA ALA A 192 -8.02 13.45 17.64
C ALA A 192 -8.38 14.31 16.42
N TYR A 193 -8.00 13.92 15.20
CA TYR A 193 -8.42 14.63 14.00
C TYR A 193 -9.92 14.46 13.69
N LEU A 194 -10.45 13.24 13.81
CA LEU A 194 -11.87 12.96 13.63
C LEU A 194 -12.74 13.75 14.60
N MET A 195 -12.28 13.94 15.84
CA MET A 195 -12.93 14.81 16.83
C MET A 195 -13.01 16.29 16.42
N THR A 196 -12.30 16.71 15.37
CA THR A 196 -12.39 18.06 14.81
C THR A 196 -13.37 18.19 13.63
N ILE A 197 -14.03 17.09 13.25
CA ILE A 197 -14.92 17.00 12.10
C ILE A 197 -16.36 16.86 12.62
N LYS A 198 -17.00 18.02 12.74
CA LYS A 198 -18.45 18.14 12.93
C LYS A 198 -19.18 18.01 11.60
#